data_AF-A0A9Q0QM01-F1
#
_entry.id   AF-A0A9Q0QM01-F1
#
_cell.length_a   1.000
_cell.length_b   1.000
_cell.length_c   1.000
_cell.angle_alpha   90.00
_cell.angle_beta   90.00
_cell.angle_gamma   90.00
#
_symmetry.space_group_name_H-M   'P 1'
#
loop_
_entity.id
_entity.type
_entity.pdbx_description
1 polymer ?
#
loop_
_entity_poly.entity_id
_entity_poly.type
_entity_poly.pdbx_seq_one_letter_code
_entity_poly.pdbx_strand_id
1 'polypeptide(L)'
;MDLGGGMFLKGVFTSVEVGFLTLLESLNFCKVGQHLKCPKWPIWVVGSESHYTVLFALDTTAQDENELEERESQIRRAFDAQDQSGGGGFISVEGFHQVLREAGIRLPSEKLDHLCSTGFIVWSEFWQVILNLDKSLGGLKDSSGLMGKKVFDLYHFNGIAKSDLNGSHTTYGGETPVQRPRLTKLRVSVPPRWTPEEFMADVVVTSGPGGNESSGKDTEVTKPEPAQHAPLVDCIRTRWSRAVCNWAGDPPSIV
;
A
#
# COMPACT_ATOMS: atom_id res chain seq x y z
N MET A 1 -14.16 11.80 13.49
CA MET A 1 -14.90 10.98 14.48
C MET A 1 -15.76 11.93 15.29
N ASP A 2 -17.08 11.74 15.26
CA ASP A 2 -18.02 12.50 16.11
C ASP A 2 -18.02 11.90 17.51
N LEU A 3 -17.79 12.72 18.54
CA LEU A 3 -17.82 12.33 19.94
C LEU A 3 -19.13 12.74 20.63
N GLY A 4 -20.09 13.29 19.88
CA GLY A 4 -21.30 13.90 20.41
C GLY A 4 -21.09 15.36 20.84
N GLY A 5 -22.18 16.07 21.11
CA GLY A 5 -22.14 17.47 21.57
C GLY A 5 -21.55 18.46 20.56
N GLY A 6 -21.49 18.10 19.27
CA GLY A 6 -20.88 18.91 18.21
C GLY A 6 -19.35 18.81 18.13
N MET A 7 -18.72 17.87 18.85
CA MET A 7 -17.27 17.69 18.86
C MET A 7 -16.81 16.68 17.81
N PHE A 8 -16.09 17.15 16.80
CA PHE A 8 -15.51 16.32 15.75
C PHE A 8 -13.99 16.28 15.83
N LEU A 9 -13.43 15.09 16.07
CA LEU A 9 -12.00 14.85 15.86
C LEU A 9 -11.71 14.73 14.37
N LYS A 10 -10.84 15.61 13.88
CA LYS A 10 -10.47 15.74 12.47
C LYS A 10 -9.03 15.29 12.16
N GLY A 11 -8.31 14.82 13.17
CA GLY A 11 -6.93 14.37 13.03
C GLY A 11 -5.93 15.52 12.87
N VAL A 12 -4.71 15.19 12.42
CA VAL A 12 -3.64 16.15 12.16
C VAL A 12 -3.85 16.80 10.80
N PHE A 13 -3.84 18.14 10.77
CA PHE A 13 -4.13 18.93 9.55
C PHE A 13 -2.90 19.42 8.79
N THR A 14 -1.72 19.29 9.39
CA THR A 14 -0.46 19.80 8.84
C THR A 14 0.51 18.65 8.66
N SER A 15 1.39 18.74 7.66
CA SER A 15 2.51 17.81 7.53
C SER A 15 3.36 17.81 8.80
N VAL A 16 3.82 16.63 9.21
CA VAL A 16 4.65 16.41 10.39
C VAL A 16 6.09 16.14 9.98
N GLU A 17 7.04 16.33 10.89
CA GLU A 17 8.45 15.99 10.60
C GLU A 17 8.73 14.50 10.75
N VAL A 18 8.12 13.85 11.75
CA VAL A 18 8.22 12.42 12.03
C VAL A 18 6.82 11.82 12.00
N GLY A 19 6.66 10.75 11.24
CA GLY A 19 5.39 10.11 10.99
C GLY A 19 5.01 9.11 12.07
N PHE A 20 3.84 8.52 11.89
CA PHE A 20 3.34 7.47 12.76
C PHE A 20 2.69 6.37 11.92
N LEU A 21 2.96 5.11 12.27
CA LEU A 21 2.26 3.94 11.77
C LEU A 21 1.90 3.06 12.97
N THR A 22 0.85 2.26 12.85
CA THR A 22 0.47 1.35 13.92
C THR A 22 -0.16 0.07 13.42
N LEU A 23 0.11 -1.03 14.13
CA LEU A 23 -0.51 -2.32 13.88
C LEU A 23 -2.03 -2.27 14.08
N LEU A 24 -2.51 -1.37 14.95
CA LEU A 24 -3.94 -1.17 15.19
C LEU A 24 -4.69 -0.73 13.91
N GLU A 25 -4.01 -0.03 13.01
CA GLU A 25 -4.62 0.38 11.74
C GLU A 25 -4.77 -0.79 10.78
N SER A 26 -3.77 -1.66 10.66
CA SER A 26 -3.89 -2.85 9.81
C SER A 26 -4.95 -3.83 10.32
N LEU A 27 -5.24 -3.77 11.63
CA LEU A 27 -6.32 -4.52 12.28
C LEU A 27 -7.67 -3.79 12.24
N ASN A 28 -7.77 -2.65 11.56
CA ASN A 28 -8.97 -1.80 11.43
C ASN A 28 -9.53 -1.27 12.76
N PHE A 29 -8.73 -1.20 13.83
CA PHE A 29 -9.14 -0.61 15.11
C PHE A 29 -9.05 0.92 15.10
N CYS A 30 -8.15 1.49 14.30
CA CYS A 30 -8.04 2.93 14.11
C CYS A 30 -7.67 3.27 12.67
N LYS A 31 -7.70 4.57 12.33
CA LYS A 31 -7.23 5.07 11.04
C LYS A 31 -6.15 6.12 11.28
N VAL A 32 -4.99 5.95 10.67
CA VAL A 32 -3.91 6.93 10.72
C VAL A 32 -4.09 7.90 9.55
N GLY A 33 -4.06 9.19 9.84
CA GLY A 33 -4.22 10.24 8.84
C GLY A 33 -3.04 10.33 7.88
N GLN A 34 -3.28 10.80 6.66
CA GLN A 34 -2.25 10.91 5.61
C GLN A 34 -1.05 11.76 6.04
N HIS A 35 -1.26 12.85 6.78
CA HIS A 35 -0.18 13.69 7.29
C HIS A 35 0.79 12.96 8.23
N LEU A 36 0.33 11.93 8.94
CA LEU A 36 1.18 11.08 9.79
C LEU A 36 1.86 9.97 8.98
N LYS A 37 1.19 9.48 7.93
CA LYS A 37 1.77 8.47 7.02
C LYS A 37 2.81 9.05 6.07
N CYS A 38 2.70 10.34 5.75
CA CYS A 38 3.58 11.08 4.83
C CYS A 38 4.32 12.20 5.56
N PRO A 39 5.21 11.88 6.50
CA PRO A 39 6.05 12.89 7.16
C PRO A 39 6.99 13.58 6.17
N LYS A 40 7.59 14.69 6.59
CA LYS A 40 8.62 15.41 5.83
C LYS A 40 9.91 14.60 5.74
N TRP A 41 10.29 13.90 6.80
CA TRP A 41 11.43 12.99 6.82
C TRP A 41 10.92 11.56 6.83
N PRO A 42 11.56 10.62 6.11
CA PRO A 42 11.12 9.24 6.02
C PRO A 42 11.45 8.48 7.31
N ILE A 43 10.85 8.92 8.41
CA ILE A 43 11.03 8.43 9.76
C ILE A 43 9.63 8.30 10.36
N TRP A 44 9.32 7.11 10.86
CA TRP A 44 8.04 6.79 11.47
C TRP A 44 8.28 6.16 12.84
N VAL A 45 7.54 6.61 13.84
CA VAL A 45 7.33 5.82 15.04
C VAL A 45 6.29 4.75 14.71
N VAL A 46 6.60 3.49 14.97
CA VAL A 46 5.70 2.36 14.75
C VAL A 46 5.21 1.85 16.10
N GLY A 47 3.91 1.97 16.36
CA GLY A 47 3.28 1.52 17.59
C GLY A 47 2.57 0.17 17.44
N SER A 48 2.90 -0.78 18.32
CA SER A 48 2.07 -1.95 18.62
C SER A 48 1.22 -1.72 19.88
N GLU A 49 0.57 -2.76 20.39
CA GLU A 49 -0.17 -2.70 21.66
C GLU A 49 0.75 -2.39 22.85
N SER A 50 1.96 -2.94 22.86
CA SER A 50 2.85 -2.94 24.03
C SER A 50 4.13 -2.14 23.85
N HIS A 51 4.52 -1.82 22.62
CA HIS A 51 5.86 -1.30 22.33
C HIS A 51 5.90 -0.31 21.17
N TYR A 52 6.86 0.62 21.24
CA TYR A 52 7.14 1.58 20.17
C TYR A 52 8.52 1.32 19.58
N THR A 53 8.57 1.30 18.26
CA THR A 53 9.81 1.10 17.49
C THR A 53 9.96 2.21 16.45
N VAL A 54 11.11 2.26 15.79
CA VAL A 54 11.39 3.27 14.76
C VAL A 54 11.59 2.59 13.41
N LEU A 55 10.93 3.09 12.38
CA LEU A 55 11.11 2.70 10.99
C LEU A 55 11.58 3.92 10.20
N PHE A 56 12.60 3.79 9.36
CA PHE A 56 13.08 4.91 8.56
C PHE A 56 13.68 4.48 7.21
N ALA A 57 13.72 5.40 6.26
CA ALA A 57 14.52 5.28 5.04
C ALA A 57 15.70 6.25 5.10
N LEU A 58 16.75 5.97 4.34
CA LEU A 58 17.88 6.90 4.19
C LEU A 58 17.65 7.92 3.08
N ASP A 59 16.76 7.59 2.14
CA ASP A 59 16.42 8.43 1.00
C ASP A 59 14.95 8.89 1.11
N THR A 60 14.72 10.19 0.92
CA THR A 60 13.39 10.80 0.90
C THR A 60 12.55 10.30 -0.28
N THR A 61 13.18 9.82 -1.35
CA THR A 61 12.47 9.29 -2.53
C THR A 61 11.56 8.10 -2.21
N ALA A 62 11.79 7.40 -1.09
CA ALA A 62 10.88 6.35 -0.62
C ALA A 62 9.45 6.87 -0.37
N GLN A 63 9.31 8.17 -0.11
CA GLN A 63 8.03 8.83 0.13
C GLN A 63 7.40 9.46 -1.10
N ASP A 64 8.15 9.61 -2.19
CA ASP A 64 7.68 10.26 -3.41
C ASP A 64 6.41 9.55 -3.88
N GLU A 65 5.34 10.31 -4.06
CA GLU A 65 4.16 9.79 -4.73
C GLU A 65 4.52 9.60 -6.20
N ASN A 66 4.21 8.42 -6.73
CA ASN A 66 4.41 8.18 -8.15
C ASN A 66 3.36 8.98 -8.93
N GLU A 67 3.68 9.42 -10.16
CA GLU A 67 2.75 10.02 -11.11
C GLU A 67 1.39 9.29 -11.17
N LEU A 68 1.40 7.95 -11.06
CA LEU A 68 0.18 7.14 -11.03
C LEU A 68 -0.69 7.42 -9.79
N GLU A 69 -0.10 7.49 -8.61
CA GLU A 69 -0.81 7.71 -7.34
C GLU A 69 -1.43 9.12 -7.31
N GLU A 70 -0.66 10.12 -7.73
CA GLU A 70 -1.13 11.50 -7.83
C GLU A 70 -2.26 11.61 -8.86
N ARG A 71 -2.08 11.02 -10.05
CA ARG A 71 -3.08 11.04 -11.11
C ARG A 71 -4.35 10.28 -10.71
N GLU A 72 -4.22 9.14 -10.05
CA GLU A 72 -5.36 8.40 -9.50
C GLU A 72 -6.12 9.24 -8.49
N SER A 73 -5.42 9.85 -7.53
CA SER A 73 -6.03 10.72 -6.52
C SER A 73 -6.79 11.89 -7.14
N GLN A 74 -6.20 12.51 -8.17
CA GLN A 74 -6.85 13.60 -8.92
C GLN A 74 -8.13 13.12 -9.62
N ILE A 75 -8.06 12.03 -10.39
CA ILE A 75 -9.21 11.51 -11.15
C ILE A 75 -10.28 10.97 -10.19
N ARG A 76 -9.86 10.31 -9.10
CA ARG A 76 -10.75 9.79 -8.06
C ARG A 76 -11.51 10.92 -7.38
N ARG A 77 -10.84 12.02 -7.04
CA ARG A 77 -11.49 13.20 -6.46
C ARG A 77 -12.54 13.80 -7.40
N ALA A 78 -12.23 13.93 -8.69
CA ALA A 78 -13.20 14.41 -9.68
C ALA A 78 -14.39 13.45 -9.81
N PHE A 79 -14.15 12.14 -9.78
CA PHE A 79 -15.19 11.13 -9.82
C PHE A 79 -16.09 11.16 -8.58
N ASP A 80 -15.50 11.15 -7.39
CA ASP A 80 -16.23 11.20 -6.11
C ASP A 80 -17.02 12.52 -5.95
N ALA A 81 -16.56 13.62 -6.55
CA ALA A 81 -17.32 14.88 -6.59
C ALA A 81 -18.62 14.80 -7.40
N GLN A 82 -18.73 13.84 -8.31
CA GLN A 82 -19.94 13.56 -9.09
C GLN A 82 -20.73 12.37 -8.52
N ASP A 83 -20.22 11.68 -7.51
CA ASP A 83 -20.87 10.53 -6.87
C ASP A 83 -21.97 11.00 -5.91
N GLN A 84 -23.21 11.00 -6.42
CA GLN A 84 -24.41 11.32 -5.63
C GLN A 84 -24.89 10.14 -4.76
N SER A 85 -24.30 8.95 -4.92
CA SER A 85 -24.72 7.73 -4.22
C SER A 85 -24.16 7.61 -2.79
N GLY A 86 -23.29 8.54 -2.38
CA GLY A 86 -22.67 8.52 -1.05
C GLY A 86 -21.48 7.57 -0.94
N GLY A 87 -20.78 7.29 -2.05
CA GLY A 87 -19.56 6.46 -2.09
C GLY A 87 -19.75 5.07 -2.71
N GLY A 88 -20.85 4.85 -3.44
CA GLY A 88 -21.14 3.59 -4.15
C GLY A 88 -20.22 3.31 -5.34
N GLY A 89 -19.40 4.28 -5.76
CA GLY A 89 -18.38 4.06 -6.78
C GLY A 89 -18.92 4.07 -8.22
N PHE A 90 -20.07 4.71 -8.44
CA PHE A 90 -20.64 4.94 -9.77
C PHE A 90 -21.20 6.36 -9.91
N ILE A 91 -21.23 6.86 -11.15
CA ILE A 91 -21.74 8.21 -11.49
C ILE A 91 -22.63 8.16 -12.74
N SER A 92 -23.45 9.20 -12.95
CA SER A 92 -24.25 9.32 -14.17
C SER A 92 -23.37 9.66 -15.39
N VAL A 93 -23.90 9.41 -16.60
CA VAL A 93 -23.23 9.81 -17.86
C VAL A 93 -23.00 11.33 -17.91
N GLU A 94 -23.92 12.12 -17.36
CA GLU A 94 -23.76 13.58 -17.28
C GLU A 94 -22.59 13.98 -16.38
N GLY A 95 -22.51 13.38 -15.17
CA GLY A 95 -21.38 13.59 -14.26
C GLY A 95 -20.06 13.14 -14.87
N PHE A 96 -20.06 12.05 -15.63
CA PHE A 96 -18.87 11.53 -16.28
C PHE A 96 -18.23 12.53 -17.26
N HIS A 97 -19.03 13.24 -18.06
CA HIS A 97 -18.50 14.29 -18.93
C HIS A 97 -17.84 15.44 -18.15
N GLN A 98 -18.32 15.73 -16.93
CA GLN A 98 -17.66 16.70 -16.04
C GLN A 98 -16.31 16.15 -15.53
N VAL A 99 -16.26 14.88 -15.12
CA VAL A 99 -15.00 14.23 -14.71
C VAL A 99 -13.94 14.29 -15.81
N LEU A 100 -14.31 13.97 -17.05
CA LEU A 100 -13.37 14.02 -18.19
C LEU A 100 -12.81 15.43 -18.42
N ARG A 101 -13.64 16.47 -18.27
CA ARG A 101 -13.19 17.87 -18.40
C ARG A 101 -12.26 18.26 -17.25
N GLU A 102 -12.64 17.99 -16.01
CA GLU A 102 -11.87 18.38 -14.82
C GLU A 102 -10.52 17.66 -14.74
N ALA A 103 -10.50 16.38 -15.13
CA ALA A 103 -9.27 15.59 -15.16
C ALA A 103 -8.46 15.80 -16.45
N GLY A 104 -8.96 16.52 -17.44
CA GLY A 104 -8.28 16.74 -18.72
C GLY A 104 -8.09 15.46 -19.55
N ILE A 105 -9.10 14.59 -19.56
CA ILE A 105 -9.07 13.28 -20.23
C ILE A 105 -9.82 13.37 -21.56
N ARG A 106 -9.22 12.87 -22.63
CA ARG A 106 -9.80 12.82 -23.97
C ARG A 106 -10.01 11.37 -24.40
N LEU A 107 -11.23 10.87 -24.25
CA LEU A 107 -11.56 9.51 -24.66
C LEU A 107 -11.91 9.43 -26.15
N PRO A 108 -11.40 8.42 -26.88
CA PRO A 108 -11.93 8.05 -28.19
C PRO A 108 -13.41 7.68 -28.10
N SER A 109 -14.19 7.96 -29.16
CA SER A 109 -15.64 7.73 -29.20
C SER A 109 -16.03 6.30 -28.84
N GLU A 110 -15.30 5.30 -29.37
CA GLU A 110 -15.55 3.88 -29.07
C GLU A 110 -15.51 3.56 -27.57
N LYS A 111 -14.49 4.08 -26.85
CA LYS A 111 -14.35 3.87 -25.40
C LYS A 111 -15.38 4.64 -24.59
N LEU A 112 -15.75 5.83 -25.06
CA LEU A 112 -16.77 6.66 -24.43
C LEU A 112 -18.16 6.03 -24.58
N ASP A 113 -18.52 5.58 -25.78
CA ASP A 113 -19.79 4.91 -26.06
C ASP A 113 -19.92 3.61 -25.27
N HIS A 114 -18.83 2.83 -25.17
CA HIS A 114 -18.80 1.61 -24.36
C HIS A 114 -19.11 1.90 -22.88
N LEU A 115 -18.40 2.85 -22.27
CA LEU A 115 -18.63 3.22 -20.86
C LEU A 115 -20.04 3.77 -20.63
N CYS A 116 -20.58 4.54 -21.57
CA CYS A 116 -21.90 5.15 -21.45
C CYS A 116 -23.07 4.18 -21.74
N SER A 117 -22.80 3.00 -22.31
CA SER A 117 -23.83 2.07 -22.82
C SER A 117 -24.81 1.58 -21.75
N THR A 118 -24.37 1.48 -20.50
CA THR A 118 -25.15 1.00 -19.35
C THR A 118 -25.95 2.11 -18.65
N GLY A 119 -25.73 3.39 -19.02
CA GLY A 119 -26.38 4.56 -18.44
C GLY A 119 -25.74 5.08 -17.14
N PHE A 120 -24.72 4.41 -16.61
CA PHE A 120 -23.93 4.84 -15.46
C PHE A 120 -22.49 4.35 -15.59
N ILE A 121 -21.56 5.05 -14.97
CA ILE A 121 -20.13 4.75 -15.08
C ILE A 121 -19.63 4.22 -13.75
N VAL A 122 -18.99 3.04 -13.76
CA VAL A 122 -18.37 2.44 -12.58
C VAL A 122 -16.89 2.85 -12.52
N TRP A 123 -16.41 3.20 -11.32
CA TRP A 123 -15.01 3.62 -11.11
C TRP A 123 -13.99 2.61 -11.65
N SER A 124 -14.19 1.32 -11.36
CA SER A 124 -13.25 0.26 -11.75
C SER A 124 -13.09 0.17 -13.27
N GLU A 125 -14.21 0.19 -14.02
CA GLU A 125 -14.23 0.14 -15.48
C GLU A 125 -13.60 1.39 -16.09
N PHE A 126 -13.96 2.57 -15.58
CA PHE A 126 -13.36 3.82 -16.02
C PHE A 126 -11.85 3.83 -15.77
N TRP A 127 -11.41 3.40 -14.59
CA TRP A 127 -10.00 3.33 -14.24
C TRP A 127 -9.24 2.38 -15.17
N GLN A 128 -9.82 1.22 -15.55
CA GLN A 128 -9.21 0.34 -16.56
C GLN A 128 -9.01 1.05 -17.90
N VAL A 129 -9.98 1.86 -18.32
CA VAL A 129 -9.88 2.62 -19.55
C VAL A 129 -8.72 3.63 -19.48
N ILE A 130 -8.54 4.31 -18.34
CA ILE A 130 -7.43 5.26 -18.11
C ILE A 130 -6.08 4.57 -18.12
N LEU A 131 -5.93 3.43 -17.45
CA LEU A 131 -4.68 2.65 -17.46
C LEU A 131 -4.28 2.21 -18.89
N ASN A 132 -5.25 2.06 -19.79
CA ASN A 132 -5.03 1.68 -21.19
C ASN A 132 -5.09 2.87 -22.17
N LEU A 133 -5.23 4.10 -21.68
CA LEU A 133 -5.30 5.31 -22.50
C LEU A 133 -3.93 5.97 -22.59
N ASP A 134 -3.58 6.48 -23.78
CA ASP A 134 -2.30 7.14 -24.01
C ASP A 134 -2.12 8.39 -23.11
N LYS A 135 -0.88 8.65 -22.67
CA LYS A 135 -0.55 9.80 -21.82
C LYS A 135 -0.92 11.13 -22.49
N SER A 136 -0.81 11.26 -23.81
CA SER A 136 -1.21 12.47 -24.56
C SER A 136 -2.71 12.77 -24.50
N LEU A 137 -3.52 11.75 -24.20
CA LEU A 137 -4.97 11.84 -24.04
C LEU A 137 -5.39 11.94 -22.56
N GLY A 138 -4.43 12.13 -21.65
CA GLY A 138 -4.68 12.18 -20.21
C GLY A 138 -4.79 10.82 -19.53
N GLY A 139 -4.40 9.74 -20.23
CA GLY A 139 -4.33 8.38 -19.70
C GLY A 139 -3.00 8.03 -19.03
N LEU A 140 -2.84 6.77 -18.66
CA LEU A 140 -1.68 6.25 -17.92
C LEU A 140 -1.06 5.00 -18.58
N LYS A 141 -1.30 4.79 -19.88
CA LYS A 141 -0.74 3.65 -20.61
C LYS A 141 0.78 3.69 -20.56
N ASP A 142 1.35 2.67 -19.95
CA ASP A 142 2.77 2.45 -19.85
C ASP A 142 3.18 1.24 -20.69
N SER A 143 4.00 1.47 -21.71
CA SER A 143 4.58 0.39 -22.50
C SER A 143 5.71 -0.35 -21.78
N SER A 144 6.30 0.25 -20.73
CA SER A 144 7.38 -0.38 -19.96
C SER A 144 6.87 -1.36 -18.90
N GLY A 145 5.63 -1.18 -18.43
CA GLY A 145 5.02 -2.00 -17.40
C GLY A 145 5.62 -1.83 -16.00
N LEU A 146 6.40 -0.77 -15.80
CA LEU A 146 7.11 -0.47 -14.56
C LEU A 146 6.44 0.67 -13.78
N MET A 147 5.43 1.33 -14.33
CA MET A 147 4.72 2.42 -13.67
C MET A 147 4.13 2.00 -12.31
N GLY A 148 4.55 2.68 -11.25
CA GLY A 148 4.11 2.37 -9.88
C GLY A 148 4.94 1.30 -9.18
N LYS A 149 5.91 0.69 -9.87
CA LYS A 149 6.91 -0.13 -9.20
C LYS A 149 7.78 0.77 -8.31
N LYS A 150 7.76 0.51 -7.01
CA LYS A 150 8.73 1.11 -6.08
C LYS A 150 9.58 0.02 -5.49
N VAL A 151 10.88 0.24 -5.45
CA VAL A 151 11.81 -0.62 -4.71
C VAL A 151 12.74 0.26 -3.92
N PHE A 152 12.73 0.12 -2.61
CA PHE A 152 13.53 0.93 -1.70
C PHE A 152 13.85 0.15 -0.43
N ASP A 153 14.79 0.66 0.35
CA ASP A 153 15.21 0.05 1.60
C ASP A 153 14.62 0.83 2.78
N LEU A 154 14.06 0.10 3.74
CA LEU A 154 13.69 0.60 5.06
C LEU A 154 14.61 -0.02 6.13
N TYR A 155 14.73 0.68 7.24
CA TYR A 155 15.51 0.28 8.40
C TYR A 155 14.61 0.33 9.62
N HIS A 156 14.54 -0.78 10.34
CA HIS A 156 13.73 -0.92 11.53
C HIS A 156 14.62 -1.05 12.75
N PHE A 157 14.48 -0.14 13.71
CA PHE A 157 15.09 -0.21 15.02
C PHE A 157 14.06 -0.62 16.07
N ASN A 158 14.28 -1.76 16.71
CA ASN A 158 13.32 -2.37 17.63
C ASN A 158 13.21 -1.69 19.01
N GLY A 159 13.97 -0.63 19.30
CA GLY A 159 13.78 0.17 20.53
C GLY A 159 14.11 -0.54 21.85
N ILE A 160 14.73 -1.72 21.84
CA ILE A 160 15.07 -2.48 23.05
C ILE A 160 16.38 -1.92 23.64
N ALA A 161 16.32 -1.40 24.87
CA ALA A 161 17.42 -0.63 25.45
C ALA A 161 18.54 -1.43 26.15
N LYS A 162 18.37 -2.73 26.45
CA LYS A 162 19.41 -3.54 27.11
C LYS A 162 19.32 -5.02 26.73
N SER A 163 20.45 -5.59 26.32
CA SER A 163 20.78 -7.00 26.53
C SER A 163 21.06 -7.21 28.01
N ASP A 164 20.51 -8.25 28.63
CA ASP A 164 20.93 -8.67 29.97
C ASP A 164 22.42 -9.03 29.97
N LEU A 165 23.28 -8.07 30.28
CA LEU A 165 24.71 -8.32 30.51
C LEU A 165 24.97 -8.90 31.91
N ASN A 166 23.95 -9.21 32.71
CA ASN A 166 24.12 -9.61 34.11
C ASN A 166 23.06 -10.62 34.64
N GLY A 167 22.60 -11.55 33.79
CA GLY A 167 21.71 -12.64 34.22
C GLY A 167 22.44 -13.97 34.32
N SER A 168 23.01 -14.27 35.48
CA SER A 168 23.28 -15.65 35.88
C SER A 168 21.94 -16.40 36.02
N HIS A 169 21.36 -16.81 34.90
CA HIS A 169 20.25 -17.75 34.89
C HIS A 169 20.63 -18.95 34.04
N THR A 170 21.17 -19.94 34.72
CA THR A 170 20.99 -21.35 34.38
C THR A 170 19.49 -21.63 34.32
N THR A 171 18.87 -21.50 33.15
CA THR A 171 17.56 -22.08 32.85
C THR A 171 17.77 -23.34 32.02
N TYR A 172 17.52 -24.47 32.67
CA TYR A 172 17.34 -25.75 32.01
C TYR A 172 16.21 -25.65 30.96
N GLY A 173 16.53 -25.92 29.70
CA GLY A 173 15.59 -26.52 28.75
C GLY A 173 14.61 -25.63 27.98
N GLY A 174 14.84 -24.31 27.86
CA GLY A 174 14.04 -23.47 26.97
C GLY A 174 14.83 -22.30 26.42
N GLU A 175 15.08 -22.28 25.11
CA GLU A 175 15.66 -21.13 24.40
C GLU A 175 14.68 -19.96 24.50
N THR A 176 14.87 -19.10 25.50
CA THR A 176 14.21 -17.78 25.50
C THR A 176 14.97 -16.90 24.51
N PRO A 177 14.30 -16.32 23.50
CA PRO A 177 14.98 -15.48 22.52
C PRO A 177 15.60 -14.29 23.23
N VAL A 178 16.93 -14.13 23.14
CA VAL A 178 17.64 -12.99 23.73
C VAL A 178 17.14 -11.71 23.06
N GLN A 179 16.39 -10.90 23.81
CA GLN A 179 15.94 -9.59 23.36
C GLN A 179 17.12 -8.61 23.44
N ARG A 180 17.58 -8.14 22.28
CA ARG A 180 18.66 -7.15 22.17
C ARG A 180 18.27 -6.03 21.21
N PRO A 181 18.85 -4.83 21.35
CA PRO A 181 18.72 -3.79 20.34
C PRO A 181 19.15 -4.34 18.97
N ARG A 182 18.29 -4.18 17.96
CA ARG A 182 18.53 -4.64 16.60
C ARG A 182 18.11 -3.57 15.59
N LEU A 183 18.91 -3.46 14.56
CA LEU A 183 18.61 -2.71 13.35
C LEU A 183 18.44 -3.71 12.20
N THR A 184 17.22 -3.86 11.70
CA THR A 184 16.90 -4.76 10.59
C THR A 184 16.71 -3.94 9.32
N LYS A 185 17.42 -4.28 8.25
CA LYS A 185 17.20 -3.72 6.92
C LYS A 185 16.12 -4.54 6.20
N LEU A 186 15.09 -3.87 5.71
CA LEU A 186 14.02 -4.44 4.90
C LEU A 186 14.13 -3.90 3.48
N ARG A 187 14.18 -4.80 2.50
CA ARG A 187 13.95 -4.47 1.09
C ARG A 187 12.44 -4.46 0.85
N VAL A 188 11.89 -3.30 0.51
CA VAL A 188 10.48 -3.14 0.20
C VAL A 188 10.31 -3.06 -1.31
N SER A 189 9.40 -3.88 -1.86
CA SER A 189 8.95 -3.78 -3.24
C SER A 189 7.44 -3.59 -3.28
N VAL A 190 7.00 -2.51 -3.91
CA VAL A 190 5.60 -2.25 -4.22
C VAL A 190 5.41 -2.61 -5.69
N PRO A 191 4.63 -3.67 -6.01
CA PRO A 191 4.40 -4.05 -7.39
C PRO A 191 3.59 -2.97 -8.12
N PRO A 192 3.77 -2.82 -9.44
CA PRO A 192 2.92 -1.95 -10.24
C PRO A 192 1.44 -2.29 -10.01
N ARG A 193 0.58 -1.28 -10.02
CA ARG A 193 -0.88 -1.48 -10.04
C ARG A 193 -1.29 -1.98 -11.42
N TRP A 194 -1.17 -3.28 -11.65
CA TRP A 194 -1.87 -3.98 -12.72
C TRP A 194 -3.22 -4.48 -12.19
N THR A 195 -4.24 -4.41 -13.02
CA THR A 195 -5.54 -5.06 -12.83
C THR A 195 -5.86 -5.73 -14.17
N PRO A 196 -6.36 -6.98 -14.20
CA PRO A 196 -7.71 -7.32 -13.72
C PRO A 196 -7.87 -8.60 -12.85
N GLU A 197 -6.84 -9.40 -12.59
CA GLU A 197 -7.03 -10.78 -12.07
C GLU A 197 -7.05 -10.94 -10.53
N GLU A 198 -6.53 -9.98 -9.77
CA GLU A 198 -6.50 -10.11 -8.29
C GLU A 198 -7.83 -9.78 -7.59
N PHE A 199 -8.88 -9.35 -8.31
CA PHE A 199 -10.20 -9.13 -7.70
C PHE A 199 -11.07 -10.41 -7.63
N MET A 200 -10.59 -11.54 -8.19
CA MET A 200 -11.27 -12.85 -8.09
C MET A 200 -10.42 -13.92 -7.39
N ALA A 201 -9.14 -13.64 -7.11
CA ALA A 201 -8.23 -14.63 -6.53
C ALA A 201 -8.38 -14.83 -5.01
N ASP A 202 -8.97 -13.88 -4.28
CA ASP A 202 -9.20 -14.01 -2.83
C ASP A 202 -10.40 -14.91 -2.47
N VAL A 203 -11.09 -15.51 -3.45
CA VAL A 203 -12.26 -16.39 -3.20
C VAL A 203 -12.04 -17.85 -3.62
N VAL A 204 -10.97 -18.18 -4.35
CA VAL A 204 -10.71 -19.58 -4.75
C VAL A 204 -9.21 -19.86 -4.74
N VAL A 205 -8.69 -20.52 -3.70
CA VAL A 205 -8.11 -21.88 -3.74
C VAL A 205 -7.80 -22.31 -2.29
N THR A 206 -8.79 -22.89 -1.62
CA THR A 206 -8.57 -23.99 -0.67
C THR A 206 -9.22 -25.23 -1.26
N SER A 207 -8.48 -26.04 -2.02
CA SER A 207 -8.72 -27.49 -2.15
C SER A 207 -7.73 -28.17 -3.13
N GLY A 208 -6.86 -29.01 -2.57
CA GLY A 208 -6.64 -30.38 -3.05
C GLY A 208 -5.56 -30.64 -4.12
N PRO A 209 -4.80 -31.76 -4.02
CA PRO A 209 -3.59 -32.02 -4.82
C PRO A 209 -3.83 -32.91 -6.04
N GLY A 210 -3.04 -32.74 -7.11
CA GLY A 210 -3.04 -33.65 -8.25
C GLY A 210 -1.95 -33.38 -9.31
N GLY A 211 -0.89 -34.19 -9.28
CA GLY A 211 -0.33 -34.94 -10.43
C GLY A 211 0.26 -34.26 -11.68
N ASN A 212 1.59 -34.46 -11.82
CA ASN A 212 2.41 -34.74 -13.02
C ASN A 212 2.86 -33.66 -14.04
N GLU A 213 4.19 -33.44 -13.97
CA GLU A 213 5.24 -33.32 -15.01
C GLU A 213 4.93 -32.81 -16.43
N SER A 214 5.67 -31.79 -16.88
CA SER A 214 6.62 -31.96 -18.01
C SER A 214 7.60 -30.77 -18.14
N SER A 215 8.82 -31.12 -18.57
CA SER A 215 10.02 -30.31 -18.73
C SER A 215 9.92 -29.28 -19.87
N GLY A 216 10.33 -28.04 -19.59
CA GLY A 216 10.51 -26.98 -20.58
C GLY A 216 11.54 -25.97 -20.08
N LYS A 217 12.65 -25.85 -20.82
CA LYS A 217 13.86 -25.10 -20.50
C LYS A 217 13.69 -23.66 -20.97
N ASP A 218 13.56 -22.69 -20.07
CA ASP A 218 13.60 -21.27 -20.44
C ASP A 218 14.18 -20.38 -19.34
N THR A 219 15.14 -19.56 -19.76
CA THR A 219 15.57 -18.25 -19.28
C THR A 219 15.43 -17.98 -17.77
N GLU A 220 16.56 -17.90 -17.08
CA GLU A 220 16.69 -17.50 -15.67
C GLU A 220 16.25 -16.04 -15.47
N VAL A 221 14.94 -15.81 -15.52
CA VAL A 221 14.30 -14.65 -14.91
C VAL A 221 14.36 -14.94 -13.42
N THR A 222 15.30 -14.31 -12.72
CA THR A 222 15.44 -14.36 -11.26
C THR A 222 14.06 -14.34 -10.61
N LYS A 223 13.63 -15.50 -10.10
CA LYS A 223 12.33 -15.64 -9.45
C LYS A 223 12.30 -14.63 -8.30
N PRO A 224 11.27 -13.78 -8.18
CA PRO A 224 11.20 -12.83 -7.07
C PRO A 224 11.28 -13.61 -5.76
N GLU A 225 12.13 -13.15 -4.84
CA GLU A 225 12.28 -13.78 -3.53
C GLU A 225 10.91 -13.90 -2.84
N PRO A 226 10.61 -15.04 -2.19
CA PRO A 226 9.31 -15.26 -1.56
C PRO A 226 9.09 -14.20 -0.47
N ALA A 227 7.93 -13.52 -0.55
CA ALA A 227 7.54 -12.50 0.41
C ALA A 227 7.64 -13.02 1.85
N GLN A 228 8.40 -12.34 2.69
CA GLN A 228 8.46 -12.64 4.11
C GLN A 228 7.37 -11.84 4.86
N HIS A 229 6.85 -12.40 5.96
CA HIS A 229 5.80 -11.78 6.76
C HIS A 229 6.23 -11.61 8.22
N ALA A 230 5.91 -10.43 8.77
CA ALA A 230 6.04 -10.06 10.16
C ALA A 230 5.02 -8.94 10.46
N PRO A 231 4.58 -8.72 11.71
CA PRO A 231 3.58 -7.69 12.03
C PRO A 231 3.97 -6.27 11.55
N LEU A 232 5.27 -5.96 11.50
CA LEU A 232 5.76 -4.70 10.92
C LEU A 232 5.37 -4.51 9.45
N VAL A 233 5.31 -5.61 8.67
CA VAL A 233 4.94 -5.58 7.25
C VAL A 233 3.49 -5.12 7.09
N ASP A 234 2.62 -5.46 8.02
CA ASP A 234 1.22 -5.02 7.99
C ASP A 234 1.10 -3.52 8.26
N CYS A 235 1.94 -2.97 9.15
CA CYS A 235 2.09 -1.52 9.31
C CYS A 235 2.59 -0.83 8.02
N ILE A 236 3.61 -1.41 7.35
CA ILE A 236 4.16 -0.88 6.09
C ILE A 236 3.07 -0.83 5.02
N ARG A 237 2.23 -1.86 4.94
CA ARG A 237 1.12 -1.95 3.98
C ARG A 237 0.04 -0.88 4.17
N THR A 238 -0.08 -0.28 5.36
CA THR A 238 -1.01 0.85 5.55
C THR A 238 -0.53 2.14 4.91
N ARG A 239 0.78 2.27 4.62
CA ARG A 239 1.37 3.37 3.82
C ARG A 239 1.55 3.00 2.36
N TRP A 240 2.17 1.86 2.08
CA TRP A 240 2.42 1.37 0.72
C TRP A 240 1.59 0.12 0.47
N SER A 241 0.41 0.29 -0.12
CA SER A 241 -0.47 -0.85 -0.38
C SER A 241 0.23 -1.89 -1.26
N ARG A 242 0.00 -3.17 -0.98
CA ARG A 242 0.62 -4.31 -1.69
C ARG A 242 2.14 -4.41 -1.53
N ALA A 243 2.73 -3.68 -0.58
CA ALA A 243 4.15 -3.84 -0.27
C ALA A 243 4.48 -5.30 0.10
N VAL A 244 5.53 -5.79 -0.54
CA VAL A 244 6.23 -7.03 -0.22
C VAL A 244 7.56 -6.64 0.43
N CYS A 245 7.88 -7.28 1.54
CA CYS A 245 9.09 -7.00 2.30
C CYS A 245 9.96 -8.25 2.40
N ASN A 246 11.27 -8.08 2.29
CA ASN A 246 12.27 -9.12 2.50
C ASN A 246 13.40 -8.59 3.39
N TRP A 247 13.94 -9.42 4.26
CA TRP A 247 15.07 -9.12 5.12
C TRP A 247 15.98 -10.35 5.26
N ALA A 248 17.18 -10.13 5.80
CA ALA A 248 18.11 -11.19 6.14
C ALA A 248 18.23 -11.32 7.67
N GLY A 249 18.28 -12.55 8.18
CA GLY A 249 18.41 -12.84 9.60
C GLY A 249 17.06 -12.83 10.34
N ASP A 250 17.09 -12.42 11.61
CA ASP A 250 15.92 -12.42 12.48
C ASP A 250 14.79 -11.51 11.95
N PRO A 251 13.52 -11.91 12.10
CA PRO A 251 12.38 -11.06 11.73
C PRO A 251 12.36 -9.74 12.54
N PRO A 252 11.94 -8.63 11.90
CA PRO A 252 11.72 -7.39 12.62
C PRO A 252 10.61 -7.57 13.65
N SER A 253 10.86 -7.20 14.90
CA SER A 253 9.89 -7.34 16.00
C SER A 253 9.38 -5.99 16.46
N ILE A 254 8.06 -5.83 16.47
CA ILE A 254 7.37 -4.70 17.08
C ILE A 254 6.63 -5.09 18.36
N VAL A 255 6.83 -6.34 18.81
CA VAL A 255 6.30 -6.93 20.05
C VAL A 255 7.44 -7.43 20.91
#